data_AF-L0ATX7-F1
#
_entry.id   AF-L0ATX7-F1
#
_cell.length_a   1.000
_cell.length_b   1.000
_cell.length_c   1.000
_cell.angle_alpha   90.00
_cell.angle_beta   90.00
_cell.angle_gamma   90.00
#
_symmetry.space_group_name_H-M   'P 1'
#
loop_
_entity.id
_entity.type
_entity.pdbx_description
1 polymer ?
#
loop_
_entity_poly.entity_id
_entity_poly.type
_entity_poly.pdbx_seq_one_letter_code
_entity_poly.pdbx_strand_id
1 'polypeptide(L)' 'MPIKAVCVLNGEVVKGTLFFEQENPDSAVKVTGEVTGLSKGLHGFHIHEFGDNTNGKI' A
#
# COMPACT_ATOMS: atom_id res chain seq x y z
N MET A 1 -7.74 -4.16 -20.69
CA MET A 1 -7.53 -2.80 -20.13
C MET A 1 -6.81 -2.97 -18.81
N PRO A 2 -5.79 -2.15 -18.50
CA PRO A 2 -5.06 -2.28 -17.25
C PRO A 2 -5.98 -2.02 -16.04
N ILE A 3 -5.84 -2.85 -15.01
CA ILE A 3 -6.55 -2.71 -13.74
C ILE A 3 -5.68 -1.86 -12.82
N LYS A 4 -6.30 -0.91 -12.13
CA LYS A 4 -5.62 -0.01 -11.20
C LYS A 4 -6.29 -0.04 -9.83
N ALA A 5 -5.49 0.04 -8.77
CA ALA A 5 -5.95 0.22 -7.40
C ALA A 5 -5.07 1.23 -6.66
N VAL A 6 -5.60 1.79 -5.57
CA VAL A 6 -4.92 2.77 -4.72
C VAL A 6 -5.12 2.43 -3.24
N CYS A 7 -4.08 2.62 -2.43
CA CYS A 7 -4.14 2.51 -0.98
C CYS A 7 -3.62 3.80 -0.35
N VAL A 8 -4.37 4.36 0.59
CA VAL A 8 -3.95 5.51 1.39
C VAL A 8 -3.52 5.02 2.77
N LEU A 9 -2.25 5.19 3.09
CA LEU A 9 -1.71 4.91 4.41
C LEU A 9 -2.03 6.11 5.31
N ASN A 10 -2.94 5.89 6.26
CA ASN A 10 -3.31 6.89 7.25
C ASN A 10 -2.91 6.42 8.66
N GLY A 11 -1.71 6.77 9.09
CA GLY A 11 -1.27 6.65 10.49
C GLY A 11 -1.13 8.04 11.11
N GLU A 12 -0.88 8.09 12.42
CA GLU A 12 -0.71 9.36 13.14
C GLU A 12 0.52 10.14 12.63
N VAL A 13 1.67 9.47 12.53
CA VAL A 13 2.95 10.05 12.07
C VAL A 13 3.27 9.65 10.63
N VAL A 14 3.07 8.37 10.29
CA VAL A 14 3.41 7.82 8.96
C VAL A 14 2.20 7.93 8.05
N LYS A 15 2.42 8.52 6.87
CA LYS A 15 1.39 8.70 5.83
C LYS A 15 1.94 8.33 4.47
N GLY A 16 1.07 8.05 3.52
CA GLY A 16 1.49 7.74 2.16
C GLY A 16 0.35 7.36 1.24
N THR A 17 0.67 7.31 -0.04
CA THR A 17 -0.24 6.84 -1.09
C THR A 17 0.51 5.86 -1.96
N LEU A 18 -0.07 4.67 -2.13
CA LEU A 18 0.47 3.60 -2.95
C LEU A 18 -0.50 3.28 -4.08
N PHE A 19 0.06 3.02 -5.25
CA PHE A 19 -0.64 2.69 -6.47
C PHE A 19 -0.25 1.30 -6.92
N PHE A 20 -1.25 0.55 -7.41
CA PHE A 20 -1.09 -0.79 -7.93
C PHE A 20 -1.62 -0.80 -9.36
N GLU A 21 -0.81 -1.24 -10.31
CA GLU A 21 -1.21 -1.35 -11.72
C GLU A 21 -0.88 -2.75 -12.25
N GLN A 22 -1.85 -3.36 -12.92
CA GLN A 22 -1.71 -4.67 -13.57
C GLN A 22 -2.25 -4.59 -14.99
N GLU A 23 -1.43 -4.90 -16.00
CA GLU A 23 -1.79 -4.71 -17.41
C GLU A 23 -2.89 -5.68 -17.89
N ASN A 24 -2.78 -6.94 -17.47
CA ASN A 24 -3.71 -8.04 -17.72
C ASN A 24 -3.62 -9.06 -16.56
N PRO A 25 -4.55 -10.03 -16.44
CA PRO A 25 -4.60 -10.95 -15.30
C PRO A 25 -3.34 -11.79 -15.05
N ASP A 26 -2.55 -12.06 -16.09
CA ASP A 26 -1.35 -12.89 -16.03
C ASP A 26 -0.06 -12.07 -15.82
N SER A 27 -0.14 -10.74 -15.90
CA SER A 27 1.00 -9.84 -15.67
C SER A 27 1.26 -9.62 -14.18
N ALA A 28 2.52 -9.35 -13.83
CA ALA A 28 2.88 -8.91 -12.48
C ALA A 28 2.23 -7.56 -12.13
N VAL A 29 1.95 -7.35 -10.84
CA VAL A 29 1.47 -6.06 -10.32
C VAL A 29 2.65 -5.14 -10.08
N LYS A 30 2.61 -3.94 -10.69
CA LYS A 30 3.56 -2.87 -10.39
C LYS A 30 3.04 -2.04 -9.22
N VAL A 31 3.85 -1.92 -8.18
CA VAL A 31 3.55 -1.10 -7.00
C VAL A 31 4.45 0.14 -7.02
N THR A 32 3.86 1.33 -6.92
CA THR A 32 4.58 2.61 -6.85
C THR A 32 3.94 3.53 -5.81
N GLY A 33 4.65 4.56 -5.37
CA GLY A 33 4.11 5.56 -4.47
C GLY A 33 5.17 6.14 -3.53
N GLU A 34 4.70 6.87 -2.53
CA GLU A 34 5.56 7.51 -1.53
C GLU A 34 4.99 7.28 -0.13
N VAL A 35 5.89 7.02 0.82
CA VAL A 35 5.60 6.92 2.25
C VAL A 35 6.50 7.90 2.99
N THR A 36 5.90 8.76 3.80
CA THR A 36 6.59 9.82 4.55
C THR A 36 6.45 9.60 6.05
N GLY A 37 7.38 10.17 6.83
CA GLY A 37 7.37 10.07 8.30
C GLY A 37 7.99 8.79 8.87
N LEU A 38 8.54 7.90 8.03
CA LEU A 38 9.29 6.73 8.48
C LEU A 38 10.65 7.13 9.09
N SER A 39 11.06 6.41 10.12
CA SER A 39 12.45 6.49 10.61
C SER A 39 13.41 5.90 9.59
N LYS A 40 14.70 6.29 9.67
CA LYS A 40 15.74 5.74 8.79
C LYS A 40 15.88 4.24 9.03
N GLY A 41 15.79 3.44 7.96
CA GLY A 41 15.95 2.00 8.00
C GLY A 41 15.12 1.30 6.92
N LEU A 42 15.25 -0.02 6.84
CA LEU A 42 14.35 -0.86 6.06
C LEU A 42 13.13 -1.20 6.93
N HIS A 43 11.94 -1.15 6.33
CA HIS A 43 10.67 -1.42 7.00
C HIS A 43 9.95 -2.57 6.31
N GLY A 44 9.25 -3.40 7.10
CA GLY A 44 8.40 -4.45 6.55
C GLY A 44 7.24 -3.86 5.75
N PHE A 45 6.87 -4.50 4.65
CA PHE A 45 5.77 -4.07 3.79
C PHE A 45 4.99 -5.29 3.32
N HIS A 46 3.73 -5.38 3.75
CA HIS A 46 2.89 -6.57 3.56
C HIS A 46 1.46 -6.16 3.18
N ILE A 47 0.75 -7.08 2.52
CA ILE A 47 -0.69 -6.99 2.31
C ILE A 47 -1.35 -7.92 3.34
N HIS A 48 -2.29 -7.39 4.11
CA HIS A 48 -3.03 -8.15 5.13
C HIS A 48 -4.31 -8.74 4.53
N GLU A 49 -4.79 -9.82 5.13
CA GLU A 49 -5.98 -10.55 4.68
C GLU A 49 -7.26 -9.70 4.73
N PHE A 50 -7.42 -8.89 5.78
CA PHE A 50 -8.62 -8.10 6.01
C PHE A 50 -8.39 -6.61 5.76
N GLY A 51 -9.30 -6.00 5.01
CA GLY A 51 -9.42 -4.54 4.86
C GLY A 51 -10.22 -3.89 5.99
N ASP A 52 -10.23 -4.48 7.18
CA ASP A 52 -10.96 -3.98 8.35
C ASP A 52 -10.05 -3.11 9.21
N ASN A 53 -10.42 -1.85 9.40
CA ASN A 53 -9.71 -0.88 10.24
C ASN A 53 -10.50 -0.49 11.51
N THR A 54 -11.58 -1.19 11.84
CA THR A 54 -12.48 -0.83 12.96
C THR A 54 -11.81 -0.88 14.34
N ASN A 55 -10.74 -1.67 14.51
CA ASN A 55 -9.96 -1.77 15.74
C ASN A 55 -8.48 -1.32 15.56
N GLY A 56 -8.23 -0.40 14.63
CA GLY A 56 -6.86 0.02 14.28
C GLY A 56 -6.11 -1.00 13.40
N LYS A 57 -4.81 -0.76 13.18
CA LYS A 57 -3.94 -1.62 12.36
C LYS A 57 -3.23 -2.61 13.28
N ILE A 58 -3.54 -3.89 13.13
CA ILE A 58 -2.79 -4.99 13.76
C ILE A 58 -1.49 -5.20 12.99
#